data_AF-A0A833G568-F1
#
_entry.id   AF-A0A833G568-F1
#
_cell.length_a   1.000
_cell.length_b   1.000
_cell.length_c   1.000
_cell.angle_alpha   90.00
_cell.angle_beta   90.00
_cell.angle_gamma   90.00
#
_symmetry.space_group_name_H-M   'P 1'
#
loop_
_entity.id
_entity.type
_entity.pdbx_description
1 polymer ?
#
loop_
_entity_poly.entity_id
_entity_poly.type
_entity_poly.pdbx_seq_one_letter_code
_entity_poly.pdbx_strand_id
1 'polypeptide(L)'
;MAEYYTVLKRAVGGLDPNVADARRAVYDKARNALIGQLKAVEPPLTTAEISRQRLELEEAIRRVERETAAGVVGAAAALPGRAPQAPASPPPERLAPPEPAAEA
;
A
#
# COMPACT_ATOMS: atom_id res chain seq x y z
N MET A 1 0.33 17.94 9.83
CA MET A 1 -0.84 18.67 9.30
C MET A 1 -1.99 17.71 8.96
N ALA A 2 -3.24 18.12 9.18
CA ALA A 2 -4.45 17.35 8.77
C ALA A 2 -4.89 17.62 7.32
N GLU A 3 -4.39 18.69 6.69
CA GLU A 3 -4.85 19.15 5.38
C GLU A 3 -4.59 18.12 4.26
N TYR A 4 -3.37 17.57 4.16
CA TYR A 4 -3.08 16.57 3.11
C TYR A 4 -3.90 15.29 3.27
N TYR A 5 -4.01 14.80 4.50
CA TYR A 5 -4.76 13.59 4.81
C TYR A 5 -6.25 13.75 4.52
N THR A 6 -6.87 14.87 4.91
CA THR A 6 -8.30 15.12 4.66
C THR A 6 -8.62 15.27 3.18
N VAL A 7 -7.75 15.98 2.42
CA VAL A 7 -7.88 16.11 0.95
C VAL A 7 -7.76 14.74 0.27
N LEU A 8 -6.75 13.96 0.63
CA LEU A 8 -6.54 12.61 0.08
C LEU A 8 -7.70 11.67 0.45
N LYS A 9 -8.14 11.67 1.72
CA LYS A 9 -9.26 10.84 2.18
C LYS A 9 -10.56 11.18 1.47
N ARG A 10 -10.84 12.46 1.22
CA ARG A 10 -12.02 12.88 0.46
C ARG A 10 -11.93 12.46 -1.01
N ALA A 11 -10.77 12.63 -1.64
CA ALA A 11 -10.57 12.20 -3.02
C ALA A 11 -10.71 10.68 -3.19
N VAL A 12 -10.09 9.91 -2.29
CA VAL A 12 -10.17 8.43 -2.28
C VAL A 12 -11.55 7.93 -1.86
N GLY A 13 -12.23 8.60 -0.92
CA GLY A 13 -13.58 8.23 -0.49
C GLY A 13 -14.66 8.40 -1.56
N GLY A 14 -14.43 9.23 -2.57
CA GLY A 14 -15.28 9.34 -3.75
C GLY A 14 -14.94 8.35 -4.87
N LEU A 15 -13.87 7.57 -4.72
CA LEU A 15 -13.41 6.58 -5.69
C LEU A 15 -13.88 5.18 -5.29
N ASP A 16 -14.18 4.35 -6.29
CA ASP A 16 -14.61 2.98 -6.05
C ASP A 16 -13.47 2.17 -5.42
N PRO A 17 -13.67 1.55 -4.24
CA PRO A 17 -12.60 0.89 -3.49
C PRO A 17 -11.96 -0.29 -4.24
N ASN A 18 -12.66 -0.86 -5.23
CA ASN A 18 -12.15 -1.93 -6.09
C ASN A 18 -11.12 -1.44 -7.11
N VAL A 19 -10.99 -0.13 -7.35
CA VAL A 19 -10.10 0.42 -8.37
C VAL A 19 -8.81 0.92 -7.73
N ALA A 20 -7.91 -0.01 -7.41
CA ALA A 20 -6.58 0.30 -6.87
C ALA A 20 -5.77 1.24 -7.79
N ASP A 21 -5.98 1.16 -9.10
CA ASP A 21 -5.31 2.00 -10.09
C ASP A 21 -5.73 3.48 -9.99
N ALA A 22 -7.02 3.75 -9.83
CA ALA A 22 -7.54 5.10 -9.69
C ALA A 22 -7.05 5.76 -8.38
N ARG A 23 -6.89 4.98 -7.31
CA ARG A 23 -6.25 5.45 -6.06
C ARG A 23 -4.79 5.82 -6.28
N ARG A 24 -4.03 5.00 -7.02
CA ARG A 24 -2.63 5.30 -7.39
C ARG A 24 -2.53 6.59 -8.20
N ALA A 25 -3.44 6.81 -9.15
CA ALA A 25 -3.46 8.03 -9.95
C ALA A 25 -3.66 9.30 -9.10
N VAL A 26 -4.48 9.25 -8.04
CA VAL A 26 -4.64 10.37 -7.09
C VAL A 26 -3.34 10.66 -6.34
N TYR A 27 -2.66 9.62 -5.85
CA TYR A 27 -1.40 9.78 -5.11
C TYR A 27 -0.29 10.34 -5.99
N ASP A 28 -0.19 9.89 -7.24
CA ASP A 28 0.79 10.39 -8.20
C ASP A 28 0.55 11.88 -8.52
N LYS A 29 -0.72 12.23 -8.77
CA LYS A 29 -1.13 13.63 -8.98
C LYS A 29 -0.80 14.51 -7.78
N ALA A 30 -1.02 14.03 -6.56
CA ALA A 30 -0.70 14.77 -5.34
C ALA A 30 0.81 15.03 -5.20
N ARG A 31 1.66 14.03 -5.52
CA ARG A 31 3.13 14.18 -5.52
C ARG A 31 3.60 15.21 -6.55
N ASN A 32 3.10 15.13 -7.77
CA ASN A 32 3.44 16.09 -8.82
C ASN A 32 2.99 17.51 -8.47
N ALA A 33 1.78 17.65 -7.91
CA ALA A 33 1.27 18.94 -7.44
C ALA A 33 2.13 19.52 -6.31
N LEU A 34 2.58 18.69 -5.36
CA LEU A 34 3.47 19.13 -4.29
C LEU A 34 4.80 19.66 -4.85
N ILE A 35 5.43 18.95 -5.78
CA ILE A 35 6.68 19.42 -6.42
C ILE A 35 6.45 20.75 -7.15
N GLY A 36 5.34 20.89 -7.88
CA GLY A 36 4.97 22.14 -8.54
C GLY A 36 4.83 23.30 -7.56
N GLN A 37 4.13 23.07 -6.43
CA GLN A 37 3.95 24.08 -5.38
C GLN A 37 5.27 24.45 -4.70
N LEU A 38 6.10 23.46 -4.34
CA LEU A 38 7.40 23.70 -3.69
C LEU A 38 8.35 24.52 -4.59
N LYS A 39 8.24 24.36 -5.92
CA LYS A 39 9.01 25.16 -6.89
C LYS A 39 8.44 26.55 -7.13
N ALA A 40 7.14 26.75 -6.89
CA ALA A 40 6.45 28.02 -7.10
C ALA A 40 6.44 28.93 -5.86
N VAL A 41 6.93 28.43 -4.71
CA VAL A 41 7.04 29.22 -3.48
C VAL A 41 8.26 30.14 -3.53
N GLU A 42 8.03 31.44 -3.32
CA GLU A 42 9.05 32.48 -3.16
C GLU A 42 8.86 33.24 -1.83
N PRO A 43 9.92 33.38 -1.00
CA PRO A 43 11.30 32.88 -1.18
C PRO A 43 11.40 31.35 -1.09
N PRO A 44 12.41 30.72 -1.71
CA PRO A 44 12.53 29.27 -1.79
C PRO A 44 12.56 28.62 -0.41
N LEU A 45 11.78 27.56 -0.23
CA LEU A 45 11.78 26.75 0.98
C LEU A 45 13.14 26.12 1.20
N THR A 46 13.53 25.97 2.47
CA THR A 46 14.75 25.26 2.82
C THR A 46 14.62 23.77 2.50
N THR A 47 15.75 23.09 2.28
CA THR A 47 15.77 21.63 2.06
C THR A 47 15.07 20.85 3.17
N ALA A 48 15.15 21.35 4.41
CA ALA A 48 14.48 20.75 5.57
C ALA A 48 12.95 20.82 5.43
N GLU A 49 12.41 21.98 5.07
CA GLU A 49 10.98 22.17 4.87
C GLU A 49 10.47 21.36 3.67
N ILE A 50 11.20 21.33 2.55
CA ILE A 50 10.88 20.48 1.39
C ILE A 50 10.79 19.01 1.80
N SER A 51 11.77 18.52 2.57
CA SER A 51 11.81 17.13 3.03
C SER A 51 10.65 16.82 3.97
N ARG A 52 10.34 17.75 4.88
CA ARG A 52 9.20 17.65 5.79
C ARG A 52 7.87 17.59 5.05
N GLN A 53 7.64 18.48 4.08
CA GLN A 53 6.43 18.49 3.27
C GLN A 53 6.25 17.19 2.47
N ARG A 54 7.34 16.66 1.89
CA ARG A 54 7.32 15.35 1.22
C ARG A 54 7.00 14.21 2.19
N LEU A 55 7.57 14.22 3.38
CA LEU A 55 7.31 13.21 4.40
C LEU A 55 5.86 13.25 4.87
N GLU A 56 5.31 14.45 5.14
CA GLU A 56 3.93 14.63 5.56
C GLU A 56 2.94 14.11 4.52
N LEU A 57 3.22 14.32 3.22
CA LEU A 57 2.39 13.77 2.14
C LEU A 57 2.44 12.23 2.12
N GLU A 58 3.63 11.64 2.22
CA GLU A 58 3.79 10.17 2.20
C GLU A 58 3.15 9.50 3.43
N GLU A 59 3.26 10.11 4.61
CA GLU A 59 2.58 9.64 5.82
C GLU A 59 1.06 9.71 5.68
N ALA A 60 0.53 10.79 5.10
CA ALA A 60 -0.89 10.94 4.82
C ALA A 60 -1.39 9.84 3.87
N ILE A 61 -0.64 9.56 2.79
CA ILE A 61 -0.95 8.48 1.84
C ILE A 61 -0.99 7.13 2.58
N ARG A 62 0.06 6.78 3.34
CA ARG A 62 0.10 5.52 4.10
C ARG A 62 -1.05 5.38 5.09
N ARG A 63 -1.49 6.48 5.71
CA ARG A 63 -2.64 6.48 6.62
C ARG A 63 -3.94 6.19 5.86
N VAL A 64 -4.19 6.90 4.76
CA VAL A 64 -5.37 6.67 3.91
C VAL A 64 -5.39 5.25 3.34
N GLU A 65 -4.25 4.72 2.90
CA GLU A 65 -4.15 3.36 2.39
C GLU A 65 -4.49 2.32 3.46
N ARG A 66 -4.01 2.49 4.69
CA ARG A 66 -4.36 1.60 5.81
C ARG A 66 -5.85 1.61 6.12
N GLU A 67 -6.48 2.78 6.15
CA GLU A 67 -7.92 2.88 6.38
C GLU A 67 -8.74 2.32 5.22
N THR A 68 -8.32 2.56 3.98
CA THR A 68 -9.01 2.02 2.81
C THR A 68 -8.85 0.51 2.75
N ALA A 69 -7.65 -0.02 3.03
CA ALA A 69 -7.41 -1.46 3.13
C ALA A 69 -8.24 -2.08 4.27
N ALA A 70 -8.31 -1.43 5.44
CA ALA A 70 -9.14 -1.85 6.57
C ALA A 70 -10.63 -1.89 6.23
N GLY A 71 -11.14 -0.89 5.50
CA GLY A 71 -12.52 -0.86 5.03
C GLY A 71 -12.82 -1.95 4.00
N VAL A 72 -11.88 -2.22 3.10
CA VAL A 72 -12.01 -3.30 2.09
C VAL A 72 -11.97 -4.68 2.75
N VAL A 73 -11.10 -4.94 3.73
CA VAL A 73 -11.10 -6.24 4.43
C VAL A 73 -12.34 -6.46 5.29
N GLY A 74 -12.92 -5.39 5.85
CA GLY A 74 -14.20 -5.46 6.57
C GLY A 74 -15.38 -5.82 5.65
N ALA A 75 -15.37 -5.35 4.40
CA ALA A 75 -16.35 -5.74 3.38
C ALA A 75 -16.07 -7.12 2.74
N ALA A 76 -14.80 -7.49 2.59
CA ALA A 76 -14.39 -8.79 2.04
C ALA A 76 -14.55 -9.96 3.02
N ALA A 77 -14.61 -9.70 4.33
CA ALA A 77 -14.94 -10.71 5.34
C ALA A 77 -16.38 -11.26 5.22
N ALA A 78 -17.23 -10.64 4.40
CA ALA A 78 -18.56 -11.17 4.06
C ALA A 78 -18.54 -12.16 2.88
N LEU A 79 -17.38 -12.48 2.30
CA LEU A 79 -17.23 -13.52 1.27
C LEU A 79 -16.12 -14.51 1.66
N PRO A 80 -16.46 -15.73 2.13
CA PRO A 80 -15.47 -16.77 2.29
C PRO A 80 -15.11 -17.31 0.91
N GLY A 81 -13.97 -16.90 0.36
CA GLY A 81 -13.36 -17.65 -0.72
C GLY A 81 -12.64 -16.81 -1.77
N ARG A 82 -11.43 -16.36 -1.46
CA ARG A 82 -10.29 -16.51 -2.38
C ARG A 82 -9.00 -16.34 -1.59
N ALA A 83 -8.48 -17.45 -1.10
CA ALA A 83 -7.09 -17.54 -0.70
C ALA A 83 -6.20 -17.26 -1.92
N PRO A 84 -5.07 -16.54 -1.76
CA PRO A 84 -4.14 -16.32 -2.85
C PRO A 84 -3.51 -17.65 -3.22
N GLN A 85 -3.76 -18.12 -4.45
CA GLN A 85 -2.98 -19.21 -5.02
C GLN A 85 -1.58 -18.68 -5.32
N ALA A 86 -0.66 -18.86 -4.37
CA ALA A 86 0.75 -18.88 -4.67
C ALA A 86 1.05 -20.22 -5.36
N PRO A 87 1.61 -20.26 -6.59
CA PRO A 87 2.18 -21.48 -7.13
C PRO A 87 3.51 -21.72 -6.43
N ALA A 88 3.46 -22.25 -5.21
CA ALA A 88 4.64 -22.79 -4.55
C ALA A 88 4.86 -24.19 -5.10
N SER A 89 5.92 -24.33 -5.90
CA SER A 89 6.44 -25.55 -6.52
C SER A 89 6.42 -26.76 -5.58
N PRO A 90 6.21 -27.98 -6.10
CA PRO A 90 6.31 -29.19 -5.29
C PRO A 90 7.72 -29.34 -4.71
N PRO A 91 7.88 -29.77 -3.45
CA PRO A 91 9.20 -30.11 -2.91
C PRO A 91 9.75 -31.32 -3.68
N PRO A 92 11.06 -31.37 -3.99
CA PRO A 92 11.66 -32.59 -4.50
C PRO A 92 11.61 -33.63 -3.39
N GLU A 93 10.89 -34.70 -3.66
CA GLU A 93 10.88 -35.93 -2.86
C GLU A 93 12.32 -36.48 -2.87
N ARG A 94 13.13 -36.03 -1.92
CA ARG A 94 14.40 -36.68 -1.56
C ARG A 94 14.05 -37.99 -0.89
N LEU A 95 13.76 -38.98 -1.73
CA LEU A 95 13.65 -40.38 -1.37
C LEU A 95 15.05 -40.89 -1.00
N ALA A 96 15.39 -40.85 0.29
CA ALA A 96 16.30 -41.78 0.97
C ALA A 96 16.31 -41.48 2.49
N PRO A 97 16.46 -42.45 3.41
CA PRO A 97 16.64 -43.91 3.25
C PRO A 97 15.62 -44.77 4.05
N PRO A 98 15.57 -46.09 3.89
CA PRO A 98 15.16 -46.99 4.98
C PRO A 98 16.35 -47.82 5.47
N GLU A 99 16.73 -47.60 6.72
CA GLU A 99 17.32 -48.62 7.61
C GLU A 99 16.70 -48.39 9.00
N PRO A 100 16.42 -49.43 9.82
CA PRO A 100 17.37 -50.50 10.14
C PRO A 100 16.79 -51.94 10.28
N ALA A 101 17.72 -52.84 10.61
CA ALA A 101 17.69 -54.29 10.80
C ALA A 101 16.71 -54.91 11.84
N ALA A 102 16.54 -56.24 11.70
CA ALA A 102 16.26 -57.32 12.70
C ALA A 102 15.13 -58.25 12.21
N GLU A 103 15.40 -59.47 11.73
CA GLU A 103 15.72 -60.71 12.47
C GLU A 103 14.50 -61.66 12.50
N ALA A 104 14.62 -62.82 11.83
CA ALA A 104 14.03 -64.13 12.12
C ALA A 104 14.57 -65.18 11.13
#